data_AF-A0A096BRI5-F1
#
_entry.id   AF-A0A096BRI5-F1
#
_cell.length_a   1.000
_cell.length_b   1.000
_cell.length_c   1.000
_cell.angle_alpha   90.00
_cell.angle_beta   90.00
_cell.angle_gamma   90.00
#
_symmetry.space_group_name_H-M   'P 1'
#
loop_
_entity.id
_entity.type
_entity.pdbx_description
1 polymer ?
#
loop_
_entity_poly.entity_id
_entity_poly.type
_entity_poly.pdbx_seq_one_letter_code
_entity_poly.pdbx_strand_id
1 'polypeptide(L)'
;MMKYVFYFLIGLLCVSCAVGDGDEMSLGTLDSAHLSPEYYGRFDGIWSINGQNIGSAELAMGVQQVYSTLPLAPDVRQAIARKLDVEALDDVRGGSYGVSYLETAYSASSRYFTLLPDDVEITVKAKGHTHKVQLVMELNNNKAVYDKQTTAFVAFLQLAEVRLDGELLKEYKPSQTIQFRSTKKTRTSGD
;
A
#
# COMPACT_ATOMS: atom_id res chain seq x y z
N MET A 1 28.09 39.13 12.84
CA MET A 1 26.66 38.74 12.93
C MET A 1 26.47 37.39 12.22
N MET A 2 26.94 36.29 12.83
CA MET A 2 26.80 34.93 12.27
C MET A 2 27.07 33.80 13.29
N LYS A 3 27.07 34.12 14.60
CA LYS A 3 27.34 33.14 15.68
C LYS A 3 26.19 32.96 16.67
N TYR A 4 25.10 33.73 16.55
CA TYR A 4 23.96 33.67 17.49
C TYR A 4 22.78 32.83 16.99
N VAL A 5 22.76 32.43 15.71
CA VAL A 5 21.68 31.58 15.17
C VAL A 5 21.90 30.10 15.53
N PHE A 6 23.15 29.67 15.75
CA PHE A 6 23.47 28.28 16.05
C PHE A 6 23.12 27.87 17.50
N TYR A 7 22.99 28.82 18.42
CA TYR A 7 22.59 28.54 19.81
C TYR A 7 21.08 28.51 20.03
N PHE A 8 20.28 29.02 19.09
CA PHE A 8 18.82 28.95 19.17
C PHE A 8 18.29 27.55 18.82
N LEU A 9 19.04 26.76 18.04
CA LEU A 9 18.65 25.40 17.66
C LEU A 9 18.94 24.33 18.73
N ILE A 10 19.74 24.64 19.76
CA ILE A 10 20.08 23.69 20.84
C ILE A 10 19.20 23.90 22.08
N GLY A 11 18.57 25.08 22.22
CA GLY A 11 17.66 25.40 23.33
C GLY A 11 16.26 24.75 23.25
N LEU A 12 15.90 24.15 22.13
CA LEU A 12 14.63 23.44 21.95
C LEU A 12 14.71 21.94 22.29
N LEU A 13 15.90 21.44 22.67
CA LEU A 13 16.14 20.03 22.99
C LEU A 13 16.13 19.71 24.50
N CYS A 14 15.96 20.70 25.39
CA CYS A 14 16.08 20.49 26.85
C CYS A 14 15.03 21.22 27.71
N VAL A 15 13.75 21.19 27.33
CA VAL A 15 12.66 21.50 28.29
C VAL A 15 11.79 20.27 28.45
N SER A 16 12.25 19.36 29.31
CA SER A 16 11.41 18.41 30.01
C SER A 16 10.93 19.03 31.32
N CYS A 17 9.69 18.67 31.68
CA CYS A 17 9.05 18.73 33.00
C CYS A 17 8.15 19.93 33.29
N ALA A 18 6.87 19.78 32.93
CA ALA A 18 5.76 20.01 33.86
C ALA A 18 4.78 18.84 33.74
N VAL A 19 4.25 18.41 34.88
CA VAL A 19 3.68 17.09 35.21
C VAL A 19 2.15 17.17 35.36
N GLY A 20 1.44 16.06 35.06
CA GLY A 20 0.06 15.71 35.45
C GLY A 20 -1.01 16.09 34.41
N ASP A 21 -1.86 15.21 33.85
CA ASP A 21 -2.41 13.93 34.32
C ASP A 21 -2.63 12.90 33.18
N GLY A 22 -2.41 11.62 33.52
CA GLY A 22 -3.05 10.40 32.97
C GLY A 22 -2.73 10.02 31.53
N ASP A 23 -2.05 8.93 31.19
CA ASP A 23 -1.70 7.71 31.92
C ASP A 23 -0.29 7.29 31.50
N GLU A 24 0.48 6.82 32.47
CA GLU A 24 1.68 6.03 32.21
C GLU A 24 1.27 4.85 31.32
N MET A 25 1.82 4.79 30.10
CA MET A 25 1.79 3.56 29.31
C MET A 25 2.56 2.50 30.09
N SER A 26 1.84 1.80 30.96
CA SER A 26 2.28 0.57 31.58
C SER A 26 2.70 -0.37 30.45
N LEU A 27 3.97 -0.73 30.44
CA LEU A 27 4.56 -1.84 29.68
C LEU A 27 3.99 -3.22 30.07
N GLY A 28 2.83 -3.25 30.72
CA GLY A 28 2.12 -4.40 31.23
C GLY A 28 0.65 -4.34 30.85
N THR A 29 0.36 -4.38 29.55
CA THR A 29 -0.83 -4.98 28.92
C THR A 29 -0.67 -4.86 27.40
N LEU A 30 0.36 -5.50 26.85
CA LEU A 30 0.37 -5.94 25.44
C LEU A 30 -0.50 -7.20 25.30
N ASP A 31 -1.65 -7.21 25.98
CA ASP A 31 -2.51 -8.37 26.12
C ASP A 31 -3.88 -8.00 25.57
N SER A 32 -4.12 -8.42 24.32
CA SER A 32 -5.45 -8.71 23.76
C SER A 32 -6.49 -7.59 23.53
N ALA A 33 -6.19 -6.31 23.76
CA ALA A 33 -7.12 -5.21 23.44
C ALA A 33 -6.80 -4.54 22.09
N HIS A 34 -7.75 -4.57 21.14
CA HIS A 34 -7.80 -3.89 19.82
C HIS A 34 -7.49 -4.67 18.53
N LEU A 35 -7.61 -6.01 18.51
CA LEU A 35 -7.74 -6.75 17.24
C LEU A 35 -9.18 -7.23 17.02
N SER A 36 -10.16 -6.33 17.11
CA SER A 36 -11.31 -6.44 16.23
C SER A 36 -10.96 -5.62 15.01
N PRO A 37 -10.67 -6.20 13.84
CA PRO A 37 -10.46 -5.41 12.64
C PRO A 37 -11.74 -4.59 12.41
N GLU A 38 -11.70 -3.30 12.74
CA GLU A 38 -12.80 -2.40 12.44
C GLU A 38 -13.05 -2.50 10.94
N TYR A 39 -14.24 -2.96 10.56
CA TYR A 39 -14.61 -3.01 9.16
C TYR A 39 -14.81 -1.57 8.69
N TYR A 40 -13.83 -1.02 7.98
CA TYR A 40 -13.93 0.36 7.50
C TYR A 40 -14.87 0.51 6.30
N GLY A 41 -15.31 -0.59 5.70
CA GLY A 41 -16.21 -0.59 4.56
C GLY A 41 -15.65 -1.27 3.32
N ARG A 42 -16.39 -1.09 2.23
CA ARG A 42 -15.90 -1.34 0.86
C ARG A 42 -15.77 -0.03 0.12
N PHE A 43 -14.79 0.04 -0.76
CA PHE A 43 -14.44 1.22 -1.53
C PHE A 43 -14.16 0.84 -2.96
N ASP A 44 -14.71 1.57 -3.92
CA ASP A 44 -14.21 1.50 -5.30
C ASP A 44 -13.01 2.46 -5.39
N GLY A 45 -12.04 2.14 -6.23
CA GLY A 45 -10.89 3.00 -6.41
C GLY A 45 -10.08 2.71 -7.66
N ILE A 46 -9.03 3.51 -7.81
CA ILE A 46 -8.15 3.53 -8.98
C ILE A 46 -6.73 3.26 -8.51
N TRP A 47 -6.07 2.34 -9.21
CA TRP A 47 -4.64 2.12 -9.14
C TRP A 47 -3.92 3.09 -10.06
N SER A 48 -2.81 3.65 -9.58
CA SER A 48 -2.01 4.59 -10.34
C SER A 48 -0.52 4.44 -10.08
N ILE A 49 0.28 4.77 -11.08
CA ILE A 49 1.74 4.89 -11.00
C ILE A 49 2.10 6.26 -11.54
N ASN A 50 2.86 7.05 -10.78
CA ASN A 50 3.25 8.41 -11.16
C ASN A 50 2.06 9.29 -11.63
N GLY A 51 0.89 9.09 -11.00
CA GLY A 51 -0.36 9.78 -11.33
C GLY A 51 -1.12 9.25 -12.55
N GLN A 52 -0.57 8.30 -13.30
CA GLN A 52 -1.25 7.66 -14.43
C GLN A 52 -2.11 6.49 -13.95
N ASN A 53 -3.37 6.42 -14.41
CA ASN A 53 -4.27 5.32 -14.10
C ASN A 53 -3.79 4.03 -14.78
N ILE A 54 -3.65 2.96 -13.99
CA ILE A 54 -3.27 1.62 -14.48
C ILE A 54 -4.39 0.59 -14.32
N GLY A 55 -5.50 0.94 -13.68
CA GLY A 55 -6.70 0.11 -13.56
C GLY A 55 -7.54 0.48 -12.35
N SER A 56 -8.67 -0.19 -12.20
CA SER A 56 -9.61 0.01 -11.09
C SER A 56 -9.69 -1.25 -10.23
N ALA A 57 -10.02 -1.10 -8.95
CA ALA A 57 -10.30 -2.20 -8.06
C ALA A 57 -11.34 -1.80 -7.00
N GLU A 58 -12.01 -2.81 -6.45
CA GLU A 58 -12.73 -2.68 -5.19
C GLU A 58 -11.75 -3.03 -4.05
N LEU A 59 -11.82 -2.29 -2.96
CA LEU A 59 -11.11 -2.55 -1.71
C LEU A 59 -12.14 -2.91 -0.64
N ALA A 60 -12.01 -4.10 -0.05
CA ALA A 60 -12.72 -4.47 1.16
C ALA A 60 -11.78 -4.39 2.36
N MET A 61 -12.17 -3.59 3.37
CA MET A 61 -11.44 -3.47 4.63
C MET A 61 -11.98 -4.48 5.64
N GLY A 62 -11.13 -5.38 6.12
CA GLY A 62 -11.45 -6.34 7.17
C GLY A 62 -10.19 -6.76 7.92
N VAL A 63 -10.04 -8.05 8.24
CA VAL A 63 -8.77 -8.60 8.80
C VAL A 63 -7.57 -8.24 7.92
N GLN A 64 -7.78 -8.17 6.60
CA GLN A 64 -6.83 -7.69 5.60
C GLN A 64 -7.49 -6.61 4.73
N GLN A 65 -6.66 -5.85 4.02
CA GLN A 65 -7.11 -5.03 2.89
C GLN A 65 -7.16 -5.94 1.67
N VAL A 66 -8.36 -6.24 1.18
CA VAL A 66 -8.53 -7.12 0.03
C VAL A 66 -8.92 -6.30 -1.18
N TYR A 67 -8.01 -6.17 -2.11
CA TYR A 67 -8.25 -5.55 -3.42
C TYR A 67 -8.77 -6.60 -4.39
N SER A 68 -9.78 -6.28 -5.20
CA SER A 68 -10.33 -7.23 -6.18
C SER A 68 -9.33 -7.59 -7.28
N THR A 69 -8.36 -6.72 -7.55
CA THR A 69 -7.24 -6.96 -8.47
C THR A 69 -6.10 -5.98 -8.23
N LEU A 70 -4.88 -6.38 -8.62
CA LEU A 70 -3.72 -5.50 -8.80
C LEU A 70 -3.30 -5.56 -10.28
N PRO A 71 -3.57 -4.52 -11.08
CA PRO A 71 -3.29 -4.55 -12.52
C PRO A 71 -1.78 -4.43 -12.80
N LEU A 72 -1.33 -5.09 -13.88
CA LEU A 72 0.02 -4.87 -14.39
C LEU A 72 0.15 -3.47 -14.97
N ALA A 73 1.22 -2.78 -14.58
CA ALA A 73 1.58 -1.49 -15.14
C ALA A 73 1.80 -1.60 -16.67
N PRO A 74 1.45 -0.56 -17.46
CA PRO A 74 1.56 -0.60 -18.93
C PRO A 74 2.97 -0.93 -19.43
N ASP A 75 4.00 -0.39 -18.79
CA ASP A 75 5.40 -0.65 -19.10
C ASP A 75 5.81 -2.11 -18.82
N VAL A 76 5.27 -2.71 -17.76
CA VAL A 76 5.47 -4.13 -17.45
C VAL A 76 4.80 -5.00 -18.50
N ARG A 77 3.56 -4.68 -18.90
CA ARG A 77 2.86 -5.42 -19.99
C ARG A 77 3.66 -5.39 -21.29
N GLN A 78 4.21 -4.22 -21.64
CA GLN A 78 5.05 -4.07 -22.83
C GLN A 78 6.37 -4.86 -22.72
N ALA A 79 7.01 -4.85 -21.54
CA ALA A 79 8.23 -5.62 -21.30
C ALA A 79 8.01 -7.13 -21.43
N ILE A 80 6.90 -7.65 -20.89
CA ILE A 80 6.51 -9.06 -21.05
C ILE A 80 6.27 -9.38 -22.52
N ALA A 81 5.46 -8.57 -23.23
CA ALA A 81 5.15 -8.79 -24.64
C ALA A 81 6.43 -8.85 -25.49
N ARG A 82 7.37 -7.93 -25.25
CA ARG A 82 8.68 -7.92 -25.91
C ARG A 82 9.53 -9.14 -25.58
N LYS A 83 9.57 -9.58 -24.33
CA LYS A 83 10.33 -10.77 -23.89
C LYS A 83 9.76 -12.06 -24.49
N LEU A 84 8.45 -12.12 -24.71
CA LEU A 84 7.74 -13.26 -25.32
C LEU A 84 7.62 -13.15 -26.85
N ASP A 85 8.16 -12.08 -27.44
CA ASP A 85 8.13 -11.82 -28.88
C ASP A 85 6.69 -11.83 -29.44
N VAL A 86 5.80 -11.08 -28.79
CA VAL A 86 4.41 -10.84 -29.21
C VAL A 86 4.12 -9.35 -29.23
N GLU A 87 3.19 -8.93 -30.09
CA GLU A 87 2.74 -7.54 -30.13
C GLU A 87 1.91 -7.18 -28.88
N ALA A 88 1.10 -8.12 -28.40
CA ALA A 88 0.26 -7.97 -27.23
C ALA A 88 0.08 -9.33 -26.51
N LEU A 89 -0.26 -9.26 -25.23
CA LEU A 89 -0.63 -10.43 -24.43
C LEU A 89 -2.08 -10.80 -24.73
N ASP A 90 -2.35 -12.10 -24.91
CA ASP A 90 -3.67 -12.64 -25.23
C ASP A 90 -4.64 -12.47 -24.05
N ASP A 91 -4.12 -12.64 -22.83
CA ASP A 91 -4.90 -12.60 -21.59
C ASP A 91 -3.99 -12.23 -20.42
N VAL A 92 -4.55 -11.50 -19.44
CA VAL A 92 -3.89 -11.13 -18.19
C VAL A 92 -4.88 -11.35 -17.05
N ARG A 93 -4.60 -12.32 -16.20
CA ARG A 93 -5.46 -12.70 -15.07
C ARG A 93 -4.70 -12.52 -13.76
N GLY A 94 -5.13 -11.52 -12.99
CA GLY A 94 -4.78 -11.37 -11.58
C GLY A 94 -5.97 -11.79 -10.69
N GLY A 95 -5.67 -12.41 -9.55
CA GLY A 95 -6.65 -12.66 -8.51
C GLY A 95 -6.89 -11.44 -7.62
N SER A 96 -7.68 -11.63 -6.57
CA SER A 96 -7.73 -10.68 -5.47
C SER A 96 -6.38 -10.60 -4.78
N TYR A 97 -6.01 -9.40 -4.34
CA TYR A 97 -4.75 -9.15 -3.65
C TYR A 97 -5.03 -8.74 -2.20
N GLY A 98 -4.62 -9.59 -1.26
CA GLY A 98 -4.72 -9.35 0.17
C GLY A 98 -3.46 -8.69 0.70
N VAL A 99 -3.63 -7.62 1.48
CA VAL A 99 -2.53 -6.92 2.14
C VAL A 99 -2.80 -6.89 3.63
N SER A 100 -1.89 -7.50 4.39
CA SER A 100 -1.90 -7.40 5.85
C SER A 100 -1.53 -5.98 6.28
N TYR A 101 -2.08 -5.51 7.39
CA TYR A 101 -1.84 -4.14 7.84
C TYR A 101 -1.92 -4.00 9.35
N LEU A 102 -1.24 -2.97 9.86
CA LEU A 102 -1.25 -2.57 11.27
C LEU A 102 -1.61 -1.09 11.34
N GLU A 103 -2.58 -0.71 12.18
CA GLU A 103 -2.79 0.69 12.51
C GLU A 103 -1.62 1.19 13.36
N THR A 104 -0.92 2.21 12.87
CA THR A 104 0.31 2.72 13.49
C THR A 104 0.16 4.10 14.10
N ALA A 105 -0.85 4.86 13.66
CA ALA A 105 -1.19 6.13 14.26
C ALA A 105 -2.64 6.51 13.93
N TYR A 106 -3.19 7.43 14.71
CA TYR A 106 -4.48 8.05 14.44
C TYR A 106 -4.45 9.54 14.79
N SER A 107 -5.35 10.29 14.18
CA SER A 107 -5.63 11.68 14.49
C SER A 107 -7.14 11.90 14.58
N ALA A 108 -7.57 13.13 14.89
CA ALA A 108 -9.00 13.47 14.87
C ALA A 108 -9.63 13.21 13.49
N SER A 109 -8.88 13.43 12.39
CA SER A 109 -9.37 13.34 11.02
C SER A 109 -8.93 12.10 10.25
N SER A 110 -7.95 11.33 10.74
CA SER A 110 -7.36 10.24 9.94
C SER A 110 -6.95 9.04 10.77
N ARG A 111 -6.85 7.88 10.12
CA ARG A 111 -6.16 6.68 10.63
C ARG A 111 -5.02 6.33 9.67
N TYR A 112 -3.89 5.92 10.22
CA TYR A 112 -2.67 5.63 9.47
C TYR A 112 -2.28 4.17 9.68
N PHE A 113 -1.90 3.51 8.60
CA PHE A 113 -1.59 2.09 8.60
C PHE A 113 -0.21 1.85 7.98
N THR A 114 0.56 0.95 8.58
CA THR A 114 1.66 0.27 7.90
C THR A 114 1.10 -0.93 7.15
N LEU A 115 1.49 -1.10 5.90
CA LEU A 115 1.09 -2.23 5.08
C LEU A 115 2.22 -3.25 5.01
N LEU A 116 1.85 -4.52 5.01
CA LEU A 116 2.73 -5.68 4.93
C LEU A 116 2.29 -6.50 3.71
N PRO A 117 2.68 -6.06 2.49
CA PRO A 117 2.33 -6.76 1.27
C PRO A 117 3.14 -8.04 1.09
N ASP A 118 2.48 -9.08 0.60
CA ASP A 118 3.14 -10.26 0.02
C ASP A 118 3.36 -10.04 -1.49
N ASP A 119 4.24 -10.86 -2.08
CA ASP A 119 4.39 -10.92 -3.53
C ASP A 119 3.09 -11.34 -4.22
N VAL A 120 2.88 -10.85 -5.44
CA VAL A 120 1.68 -11.14 -6.21
C VAL A 120 2.01 -11.98 -7.43
N GLU A 121 1.35 -13.13 -7.57
CA GLU A 121 1.38 -13.92 -8.79
C GLU A 121 0.22 -13.52 -9.72
N ILE A 122 0.56 -13.22 -10.98
CA ILE A 122 -0.35 -12.93 -12.07
C ILE A 122 -0.07 -13.92 -13.20
N THR A 123 -1.13 -14.42 -13.83
CA THR A 123 -0.99 -15.30 -14.99
C THR A 123 -1.21 -14.51 -16.27
N VAL A 124 -0.31 -14.68 -17.25
CA VAL A 124 -0.47 -14.08 -18.59
C VAL A 124 -0.45 -15.16 -19.66
N LYS A 125 -1.15 -14.93 -20.77
CA LYS A 125 -1.12 -15.83 -21.94
C LYS A 125 -0.50 -15.14 -23.14
N ALA A 126 0.35 -15.87 -23.85
CA ALA A 126 0.97 -15.45 -25.10
C ALA A 126 1.25 -16.68 -25.97
N LYS A 127 0.93 -16.61 -27.27
CA LYS A 127 1.18 -17.71 -28.23
C LYS A 127 0.58 -19.05 -27.77
N GLY A 128 -0.55 -19.03 -27.06
CA GLY A 128 -1.21 -20.23 -26.51
C GLY A 128 -0.53 -20.82 -25.27
N HIS A 129 0.57 -20.25 -24.79
CA HIS A 129 1.26 -20.65 -23.57
C HIS A 129 0.87 -19.76 -22.39
N THR A 130 0.95 -20.33 -21.19
CA THR A 130 0.65 -19.65 -19.93
C THR A 130 1.96 -19.37 -19.20
N HIS A 131 2.16 -18.13 -18.80
CA HIS A 131 3.35 -17.65 -18.11
C HIS A 131 2.98 -17.07 -16.75
N LYS A 132 3.89 -17.20 -15.79
CA LYS A 132 3.75 -16.63 -14.45
C LYS A 132 4.50 -15.31 -14.35
N VAL A 133 3.81 -14.28 -13.92
CA VAL A 133 4.40 -12.98 -13.59
C VAL A 133 4.36 -12.82 -12.08
N GLN A 134 5.50 -12.61 -11.46
CA GLN A 134 5.59 -12.28 -10.03
C GLN A 134 5.89 -10.80 -9.89
N LEU A 135 5.03 -10.07 -9.17
CA LEU A 135 5.30 -8.73 -8.69
C LEU A 135 5.90 -8.85 -7.29
N VAL A 136 7.16 -8.48 -7.15
CA VAL A 136 7.88 -8.61 -5.88
C VAL A 136 7.80 -7.28 -5.14
N MET A 137 7.17 -7.32 -3.97
CA MET A 137 6.86 -6.12 -3.19
C MET A 137 7.98 -5.85 -2.18
N GLU A 138 8.32 -4.59 -1.92
CA GLU A 138 9.13 -4.31 -0.73
C GLU A 138 8.30 -4.58 0.52
N LEU A 139 8.92 -5.12 1.56
CA LEU A 139 8.27 -5.31 2.84
C LEU A 139 8.05 -3.98 3.58
N ASN A 140 9.00 -3.04 3.42
CA ASN A 140 9.04 -1.79 4.17
C ASN A 140 8.51 -0.60 3.35
N ASN A 141 8.22 0.51 4.04
CA ASN A 141 7.78 1.79 3.44
C ASN A 141 6.41 1.78 2.74
N ASN A 142 5.63 0.70 2.91
CA ASN A 142 4.25 0.64 2.46
C ASN A 142 3.32 1.21 3.52
N LYS A 143 2.38 2.05 3.10
CA LYS A 143 1.51 2.79 4.03
C LYS A 143 0.13 3.02 3.45
N ALA A 144 -0.86 3.13 4.30
CA ALA A 144 -2.19 3.61 3.94
C ALA A 144 -2.70 4.66 4.90
N VAL A 145 -3.64 5.46 4.41
CA VAL A 145 -4.35 6.47 5.18
C VAL A 145 -5.83 6.36 4.88
N TYR A 146 -6.63 6.31 5.94
CA TYR A 146 -8.06 6.52 5.87
C TYR A 146 -8.38 7.92 6.40
N ASP A 147 -8.97 8.75 5.55
CA ASP A 147 -9.43 10.09 5.88
C ASP A 147 -10.92 10.03 6.29
N LYS A 148 -11.20 10.39 7.54
CA LYS A 148 -12.54 10.32 8.14
C LYS A 148 -13.45 11.45 7.67
N GLN A 149 -12.90 12.56 7.19
CA GLN A 149 -13.70 13.73 6.77
C GLN A 149 -14.28 13.50 5.36
N THR A 150 -13.45 12.94 4.48
CA THR A 150 -13.80 12.67 3.08
C THR A 150 -14.23 11.24 2.85
N THR A 151 -14.05 10.36 3.84
CA THR A 151 -14.25 8.92 3.71
C THR A 151 -13.35 8.29 2.64
N ALA A 152 -12.20 8.93 2.35
CA ALA A 152 -11.26 8.46 1.34
C ALA A 152 -10.22 7.52 1.94
N PHE A 153 -9.87 6.48 1.18
CA PHE A 153 -8.81 5.56 1.48
C PHE A 153 -7.71 5.69 0.43
N VAL A 154 -6.46 5.82 0.86
CA VAL A 154 -5.29 5.89 -0.02
C VAL A 154 -4.24 4.91 0.48
N ALA A 155 -3.72 4.07 -0.40
CA ALA A 155 -2.62 3.15 -0.11
C ALA A 155 -1.44 3.38 -1.05
N PHE A 156 -0.24 3.20 -0.53
CA PHE A 156 1.02 3.30 -1.24
C PHE A 156 1.79 2.00 -1.01
N LEU A 157 2.02 1.27 -2.09
CA LEU A 157 2.77 0.03 -2.12
C LEU A 157 4.05 0.22 -2.95
N GLN A 158 5.13 -0.45 -2.59
CA GLN A 158 6.42 -0.35 -3.27
C GLN A 158 6.69 -1.64 -4.03
N LEU A 159 6.81 -1.53 -5.36
CA LEU A 159 7.20 -2.62 -6.25
C LEU A 159 8.70 -2.58 -6.47
N ALA A 160 9.40 -3.61 -6.01
CA ALA A 160 10.85 -3.73 -6.13
C ALA A 160 11.26 -4.31 -7.49
N GLU A 161 10.62 -5.40 -7.90
CA GLU A 161 10.96 -6.08 -9.14
C GLU A 161 9.76 -6.83 -9.74
N VAL A 162 9.89 -7.17 -11.01
CA VAL A 162 8.97 -8.02 -11.75
C VAL A 162 9.75 -9.19 -12.31
N ARG A 163 9.23 -10.40 -12.11
CA ARG A 163 9.76 -11.63 -12.69
C ARG A 163 8.77 -12.25 -13.67
N LEU A 164 9.29 -12.85 -14.73
CA LEU A 164 8.54 -13.65 -15.70
C LEU A 164 9.11 -15.06 -15.70
N ASP A 165 8.27 -16.04 -15.37
CA ASP A 165 8.65 -17.46 -15.23
C ASP A 165 9.88 -17.67 -14.32
N GLY A 166 9.98 -16.86 -13.25
CA GLY A 166 11.07 -16.88 -12.29
C GLY A 166 12.31 -16.07 -12.69
N GLU A 167 12.43 -15.66 -13.95
CA GLU A 167 13.51 -14.79 -14.43
C GLU A 167 13.21 -13.32 -14.13
N LEU A 168 14.24 -12.56 -13.73
CA LEU A 168 14.12 -11.11 -13.57
C LEU A 168 13.78 -10.46 -14.92
N LEU A 169 12.63 -9.79 -14.99
CA LEU A 169 12.20 -9.02 -16.15
C LEU A 169 12.53 -7.53 -15.97
N LYS A 170 12.29 -7.00 -14.77
CA LYS A 170 12.50 -5.59 -14.46
C LYS A 170 12.81 -5.39 -12.99
N GLU A 171 13.77 -4.54 -12.69
CA GLU A 171 14.12 -4.11 -11.33
C GLU A 171 13.92 -2.59 -11.23
N TYR A 172 13.39 -2.12 -10.10
CA TYR A 172 13.18 -0.72 -9.82
C TYR A 172 14.15 -0.26 -8.71
N LYS A 173 15.02 0.71 -9.04
CA LYS A 173 15.97 1.32 -8.11
C LYS A 173 15.92 2.86 -8.24
N PRO A 174 15.24 3.58 -7.33
CA PRO A 174 14.47 3.08 -6.19
C PRO A 174 13.19 2.34 -6.62
N SER A 175 12.57 1.63 -5.68
CA SER A 175 11.31 0.92 -5.91
C SER A 175 10.20 1.82 -6.43
N GLN A 176 9.35 1.26 -7.27
CA GLN A 176 8.24 2.00 -7.89
C GLN A 176 7.05 2.03 -6.95
N THR A 177 6.58 3.23 -6.59
CA THR A 177 5.34 3.37 -5.84
C THR A 177 4.13 3.11 -6.73
N ILE A 178 3.28 2.18 -6.31
CA ILE A 178 1.94 1.92 -6.81
C ILE A 178 0.94 2.46 -5.80
N GLN A 179 0.04 3.33 -6.24
CA GLN A 179 -0.93 3.98 -5.37
C GLN A 179 -2.35 3.53 -5.67
N PHE A 180 -3.09 3.09 -4.67
CA PHE A 180 -4.55 2.98 -4.73
C PHE A 180 -5.18 4.23 -4.13
N ARG A 181 -6.21 4.78 -4.78
CA ARG A 181 -7.05 5.83 -4.23
C ARG A 181 -8.52 5.47 -4.40
N SER A 182 -9.25 5.41 -3.29
CA SER A 182 -10.70 5.25 -3.35
C SER A 182 -11.36 6.43 -4.04
N THR A 183 -12.36 6.15 -4.86
CA THR A 183 -13.22 7.15 -5.50
C THR A 183 -14.56 7.28 -4.79
N LYS A 184 -15.07 6.20 -4.20
CA LYS A 184 -16.30 6.19 -3.40
C LYS A 184 -16.29 5.06 -2.39
N LYS A 185 -17.00 5.25 -1.28
CA LYS A 185 -17.35 4.19 -0.34
C LYS A 185 -18.64 3.51 -0.81
N THR A 186 -18.61 2.20 -0.98
CA THR A 186 -19.74 1.40 -1.48
C THR A 186 -20.48 0.63 -0.40
N ARG A 187 -19.85 0.44 0.76
CA ARG A 187 -20.51 -0.15 1.94
C ARG A 187 -19.92 0.41 3.23
N THR A 188 -20.78 0.77 4.17
CA THR A 188 -20.39 1.15 5.54
C THR A 188 -20.49 -0.08 6.46
N SER A 189 -19.78 -0.10 7.58
CA SER A 189 -19.86 -1.17 8.58
C SER A 189 -21.29 -1.42 9.06
N GLY A 190 -21.67 -2.70 9.11
CA GLY A 190 -22.96 -3.15 9.63
C GLY A 190 -24.08 -3.03 8.59
N ASP A 191 -24.40 -4.17 7.96
CA ASP A 191 -25.71 -4.57 7.41
C ASP A 191 -25.57 -5.98 6.83
#